data_AF-A0A3S1BUY5-F1
#
_entry.id   AF-A0A3S1BUY5-F1
#
_cell.length_a   1.000
_cell.length_b   1.000
_cell.length_c   1.000
_cell.angle_alpha   90.00
_cell.angle_beta   90.00
_cell.angle_gamma   90.00
#
_symmetry.space_group_name_H-M   'P 1'
#
loop_
_entity.id
_entity.type
_entity.pdbx_description
1 polymer ?
#
loop_
_entity_poly.entity_id
_entity_poly.type
_entity_poly.pdbx_seq_one_letter_code
_entity_poly.pdbx_strand_id
1 'polypeptide(L)'
;MQLHFPLLGVLRIDLIDDNDIQKSVFYSGKRSNYNMTLLRAFLVVSTLLIFTVSIYAIVTTGINFPAVYFGDLLKLDWRAQFNTDLLIFLSLTAIWVTWREGFTPKGFLLGVVTLVGGAMFVCPYLLFATYKANGDPKELLLGVHTDK
;
A
#
# COMPACT_ATOMS: atom_id res chain seq x y z
N MET A 1 4.04 -17.77 74.49
CA MET A 1 4.02 -18.33 73.12
C MET A 1 3.74 -17.17 72.18
N GLN A 2 4.78 -16.71 71.48
CA GLN A 2 4.78 -15.54 70.60
C GLN A 2 4.34 -15.98 69.20
N LEU A 3 3.32 -15.34 68.61
CA LEU A 3 2.97 -15.47 67.20
C LEU A 3 3.47 -14.22 66.48
N HIS A 4 4.46 -14.40 65.61
CA HIS A 4 5.19 -13.36 64.90
C HIS A 4 4.70 -13.26 63.45
N PHE A 5 4.38 -12.05 62.99
CA PHE A 5 4.17 -11.69 61.59
C PHE A 5 5.35 -10.82 61.11
N PRO A 6 6.01 -11.17 59.99
CA PRO A 6 6.69 -10.20 59.14
C PRO A 6 6.30 -10.42 57.64
N LEU A 7 5.54 -9.55 56.97
CA LEU A 7 5.91 -8.28 56.30
C LEU A 7 6.97 -8.38 55.18
N LEU A 8 6.49 -8.04 53.96
CA LEU A 8 7.18 -7.45 52.79
C LEU A 8 8.30 -8.26 52.11
N GLY A 9 7.95 -8.88 50.98
CA GLY A 9 8.91 -9.31 49.97
C GLY A 9 9.63 -8.10 49.37
N VAL A 10 10.95 -8.21 49.27
CA VAL A 10 11.84 -7.18 48.71
C VAL A 10 11.50 -6.99 47.22
N LEU A 11 10.98 -5.83 46.85
CA LEU A 11 10.89 -5.39 45.46
C LEU A 11 12.32 -5.05 44.99
N ARG A 12 13.01 -6.00 44.33
CA ARG A 12 14.23 -5.67 43.58
C ARG A 12 13.81 -4.92 42.32
N ILE A 13 14.08 -3.61 42.30
CA ILE A 13 14.17 -2.85 41.05
C ILE A 13 15.56 -3.16 40.52
N ASP A 14 15.67 -4.17 39.66
CA ASP A 14 16.88 -4.36 38.88
C ASP A 14 17.00 -3.15 37.95
N LEU A 15 17.97 -2.28 38.22
CA LEU A 15 18.28 -1.12 37.39
C LEU A 15 18.66 -1.64 36.01
N ILE A 16 17.87 -1.28 35.00
CA ILE A 16 18.19 -1.53 33.60
C ILE A 16 19.56 -0.90 33.33
N ASP A 17 20.52 -1.74 32.91
CA ASP A 17 21.87 -1.30 32.54
C ASP A 17 21.78 -0.38 31.31
N ASP A 18 22.55 0.71 31.31
CA ASP A 18 22.71 1.60 30.15
C ASP A 18 23.11 0.81 28.89
N ASN A 19 23.79 -0.32 29.04
CA ASN A 19 24.17 -1.22 27.96
C ASN A 19 22.97 -1.95 27.33
N ASP A 20 21.93 -2.24 28.12
CA ASP A 20 20.65 -2.79 27.63
C ASP A 20 19.81 -1.71 26.95
N ILE A 21 19.86 -0.46 27.43
CA ILE A 21 19.25 0.68 26.73
C ILE A 21 19.96 0.90 25.38
N GLN A 22 21.29 0.95 25.36
CA GLN A 22 22.06 1.08 24.13
C GLN A 22 21.78 -0.06 23.16
N LYS A 23 21.73 -1.32 23.62
CA LYS A 23 21.36 -2.47 22.78
C LYS A 23 19.93 -2.38 22.25
N SER A 24 18.95 -1.97 23.06
CA SER A 24 17.56 -1.83 22.58
C SER A 24 17.42 -0.73 21.52
N VAL A 25 18.15 0.38 21.67
CA VAL A 25 18.27 1.45 20.66
C VAL A 25 18.99 0.94 19.41
N PHE A 26 20.05 0.14 19.55
CA PHE A 26 20.80 -0.41 18.43
C PHE A 26 20.04 -1.52 17.67
N TYR A 27 19.28 -2.37 18.38
CA TYR A 27 18.40 -3.39 17.80
C TYR A 27 17.17 -2.76 17.12
N SER A 28 16.71 -1.60 17.59
CA SER A 28 15.69 -0.79 16.90
C SER A 28 16.17 -0.26 15.54
N GLY A 29 17.49 -0.11 15.35
CA GLY A 29 18.11 0.48 14.16
C GLY A 29 18.20 -0.42 12.92
N LYS A 30 17.78 -1.70 12.98
CA LYS A 30 17.82 -2.61 11.82
C LYS A 30 16.43 -3.16 11.52
N ARG A 31 15.52 -2.27 11.10
CA ARG A 31 14.22 -2.69 10.57
C ARG A 31 14.44 -3.52 9.31
N SER A 32 14.11 -4.79 9.41
CA SER A 32 14.32 -5.81 8.38
C SER A 32 13.71 -5.40 7.03
N ASN A 33 14.54 -5.08 6.02
CA ASN A 33 14.14 -4.59 4.68
C ASN A 33 13.35 -5.60 3.81
N TYR A 34 13.13 -6.83 4.29
CA TYR A 34 12.50 -7.92 3.52
C TYR A 34 11.05 -7.63 3.12
N ASN A 35 10.32 -6.84 3.92
CA ASN A 35 8.92 -6.50 3.63
C ASN A 35 8.77 -5.70 2.32
N MET A 36 9.74 -4.82 2.01
CA MET A 36 9.69 -3.97 0.82
C MET A 36 10.14 -4.69 -0.44
N THR A 37 11.04 -5.67 -0.33
CA THR A 37 11.48 -6.48 -1.48
C THR A 37 10.34 -7.31 -2.04
N LEU A 38 9.54 -7.95 -1.18
CA LEU A 38 8.39 -8.75 -1.62
C LEU A 38 7.33 -7.88 -2.32
N LEU A 39 7.01 -6.71 -1.75
CA LEU A 39 6.07 -5.77 -2.35
C LEU A 39 6.57 -5.28 -3.71
N ARG A 40 7.84 -4.88 -3.81
CA ARG A 40 8.43 -4.44 -5.09
C ARG A 40 8.40 -5.56 -6.14
N ALA A 41 8.73 -6.79 -5.76
CA ALA A 41 8.65 -7.95 -6.65
C ALA A 41 7.22 -8.18 -7.14
N PHE A 42 6.23 -8.15 -6.24
CA PHE A 42 4.82 -8.25 -6.60
C PHE A 42 4.39 -7.15 -7.56
N LEU A 43 4.80 -5.90 -7.34
CA LEU A 43 4.47 -4.76 -8.20
C LEU A 43 5.10 -4.92 -9.60
N VAL A 44 6.35 -5.39 -9.70
CA VAL A 44 7.01 -5.68 -10.97
C VAL A 44 6.27 -6.77 -11.73
N VAL A 45 6.02 -7.92 -11.09
CA VAL A 45 5.33 -9.05 -11.72
C VAL A 45 3.92 -8.66 -12.16
N SER A 46 3.17 -7.96 -11.30
CA SER A 46 1.81 -7.50 -11.63
C SER A 46 1.82 -6.51 -12.79
N THR A 47 2.80 -5.60 -12.85
CA THR A 47 2.97 -4.67 -13.98
C THR A 47 3.21 -5.44 -15.27
N LEU A 48 4.16 -6.38 -15.29
CA LEU A 48 4.44 -7.18 -16.49
C LEU A 48 3.21 -7.99 -16.92
N LEU A 49 2.50 -8.61 -15.97
CA LEU A 49 1.31 -9.41 -16.24
C LEU A 49 0.19 -8.56 -16.85
N ILE A 50 -0.15 -7.42 -16.24
CA ILE A 50 -1.26 -6.60 -16.72
C ILE A 50 -0.95 -5.98 -18.08
N PHE A 51 0.28 -5.52 -18.32
CA PHE A 51 0.66 -5.02 -19.64
C PHE A 51 0.60 -6.13 -20.69
N THR A 52 1.06 -7.34 -20.37
CA THR A 52 1.02 -8.48 -21.30
C THR A 52 -0.42 -8.83 -21.70
N VAL A 53 -1.31 -8.97 -20.72
CA VAL A 53 -2.73 -9.31 -20.98
C VAL A 53 -3.45 -8.17 -21.70
N SER A 54 -3.19 -6.91 -21.34
CA SER A 54 -3.78 -5.75 -22.01
C SER A 54 -3.31 -5.62 -23.46
N ILE A 55 -2.01 -5.79 -23.74
CA ILE A 55 -1.49 -5.79 -25.11
C ILE A 55 -2.14 -6.92 -25.90
N TYR A 56 -2.19 -8.13 -25.34
CA TYR A 56 -2.86 -9.27 -25.98
C TYR A 56 -4.32 -8.97 -26.33
N ALA A 57 -5.09 -8.38 -25.40
CA ALA A 57 -6.48 -7.99 -25.65
C ALA A 57 -6.58 -6.91 -26.74
N ILE A 58 -5.71 -5.90 -26.72
CA ILE A 58 -5.67 -4.82 -27.71
C ILE A 58 -5.38 -5.37 -29.12
N VAL A 59 -4.39 -6.25 -29.25
CA VAL A 59 -4.02 -6.79 -30.59
C VAL A 59 -5.06 -7.77 -31.13
N THR A 60 -5.82 -8.43 -30.27
CA THR A 60 -6.83 -9.42 -30.68
C THR A 60 -8.23 -8.84 -30.88
N THR A 61 -8.59 -7.80 -30.13
CA THR A 61 -9.96 -7.24 -30.10
C THR A 61 -10.04 -5.74 -30.38
N GLY A 62 -8.88 -5.08 -30.56
CA GLY A 62 -8.78 -3.64 -30.77
C GLY A 62 -8.81 -2.82 -29.47
N ILE A 63 -8.62 -1.51 -29.59
CA ILE A 63 -8.72 -0.57 -28.46
C ILE A 63 -10.20 -0.22 -28.25
N ASN A 64 -10.97 -1.15 -27.68
CA ASN A 64 -12.41 -0.98 -27.47
C ASN A 64 -12.85 -1.23 -26.00
N PHE A 65 -11.90 -1.16 -25.07
CA PHE A 65 -12.15 -1.44 -23.65
C PHE A 65 -13.36 -0.68 -23.06
N PRO A 66 -13.53 0.65 -23.29
CA PRO A 66 -14.66 1.37 -22.70
C PRO A 66 -16.02 0.79 -23.14
N ALA A 67 -16.19 0.50 -24.44
CA ALA A 67 -17.44 -0.05 -24.93
C ALA A 67 -17.71 -1.46 -24.40
N VAL A 68 -16.66 -2.31 -24.30
CA VAL A 68 -16.77 -3.65 -23.71
C VAL A 68 -17.17 -3.56 -22.23
N TYR A 69 -16.49 -2.71 -21.48
CA TYR A 69 -16.71 -2.54 -20.04
C TYR A 69 -18.14 -2.04 -19.73
N PHE A 70 -18.55 -0.94 -20.36
CA PHE A 70 -19.88 -0.37 -20.13
C PHE A 70 -20.99 -1.23 -20.73
N GLY A 71 -20.73 -1.89 -21.86
CA GLY A 71 -21.66 -2.86 -22.44
C GLY A 71 -21.95 -4.04 -21.50
N ASP A 72 -20.93 -4.52 -20.79
CA ASP A 72 -21.10 -5.56 -19.77
C ASP A 72 -21.77 -5.03 -18.49
N LEU A 73 -21.46 -3.80 -18.08
CA LEU A 73 -22.05 -3.18 -16.90
C LEU A 73 -23.59 -3.07 -17.00
N LEU A 74 -24.10 -2.83 -18.21
CA LEU A 74 -25.53 -2.68 -18.47
C LEU A 74 -26.30 -4.01 -18.54
N LYS A 75 -25.62 -5.16 -18.56
CA LYS A 75 -26.27 -6.49 -18.63
C LYS A 75 -26.87 -6.95 -17.31
N LEU A 76 -26.50 -6.31 -16.19
CA LEU A 76 -26.98 -6.65 -14.84
C LEU A 76 -26.79 -8.13 -14.46
N ASP A 77 -25.73 -8.75 -14.98
CA ASP A 77 -25.33 -10.13 -14.69
C ASP A 77 -24.08 -10.17 -13.78
N TRP A 78 -23.42 -11.32 -13.69
CA TRP A 78 -22.20 -11.46 -12.90
C TRP A 78 -21.02 -10.63 -13.43
N ARG A 79 -20.98 -10.33 -14.74
CA ARG A 79 -19.98 -9.40 -15.30
C ARG A 79 -20.26 -7.98 -14.86
N ALA A 80 -21.54 -7.59 -14.81
CA ALA A 80 -21.94 -6.29 -14.28
C ALA A 80 -21.57 -6.14 -12.80
N GLN A 81 -21.77 -7.18 -11.99
CA GLN A 81 -21.36 -7.19 -10.57
C GLN A 81 -19.84 -6.99 -10.43
N PHE A 82 -19.03 -7.77 -11.16
CA PHE A 82 -17.56 -7.66 -11.12
C PHE A 82 -17.06 -6.30 -11.62
N ASN A 83 -17.62 -5.79 -12.72
CA ASN A 83 -17.27 -4.47 -13.24
C ASN A 83 -17.68 -3.37 -12.26
N THR A 84 -18.81 -3.49 -11.58
CA THR A 84 -19.21 -2.51 -10.55
C THR A 84 -18.23 -2.50 -9.38
N ASP A 85 -17.84 -3.67 -8.88
CA ASP A 85 -16.82 -3.80 -7.83
C ASP A 85 -15.48 -3.17 -8.26
N LEU A 86 -15.03 -3.48 -9.48
CA LEU A 86 -13.83 -2.88 -10.06
C LEU A 86 -13.93 -1.36 -10.16
N LEU A 87 -15.06 -0.80 -10.60
CA LEU A 87 -15.27 0.65 -10.69
C LEU A 87 -15.15 1.32 -9.33
N ILE A 88 -15.76 0.73 -8.30
CA ILE A 88 -15.72 1.24 -6.93
C ILE A 88 -14.27 1.21 -6.42
N PHE A 89 -13.55 0.11 -6.63
CA PHE A 89 -12.15 -0.02 -6.23
C PHE A 89 -11.23 0.98 -6.96
N LEU A 90 -11.42 1.17 -8.27
CA LEU A 90 -10.68 2.15 -9.05
C LEU A 90 -10.97 3.58 -8.60
N SER A 91 -12.23 3.89 -8.30
CA SER A 91 -12.64 5.19 -7.80
C SER A 91 -12.02 5.48 -6.44
N LEU A 92 -12.07 4.51 -5.52
CA LEU A 92 -11.42 4.63 -4.21
C LEU A 92 -9.91 4.82 -4.35
N THR A 93 -9.26 4.07 -5.24
CA THR A 93 -7.82 4.16 -5.47
C THR A 93 -7.45 5.51 -6.11
N ALA A 94 -8.24 6.02 -7.05
CA ALA A 94 -8.04 7.33 -7.66
C ALA A 94 -8.18 8.47 -6.65
N ILE A 95 -9.18 8.40 -5.78
CA ILE A 95 -9.36 9.36 -4.66
C ILE A 95 -8.15 9.28 -3.73
N TRP A 96 -7.72 8.06 -3.37
CA TRP A 96 -6.55 7.86 -2.51
C TRP A 96 -5.26 8.41 -3.14
N VAL A 97 -4.99 8.17 -4.42
CA VAL A 97 -3.84 8.75 -5.14
C VAL A 97 -3.90 10.27 -5.16
N THR A 98 -5.09 10.83 -5.43
CA THR A 98 -5.28 12.29 -5.47
C THR A 98 -5.03 12.91 -4.09
N TRP A 99 -5.58 12.30 -3.04
CA TRP A 99 -5.36 12.69 -1.65
C TRP A 99 -3.89 12.55 -1.26
N ARG A 100 -3.25 11.41 -1.56
CA ARG A 100 -1.83 11.14 -1.28
C ARG A 100 -0.88 12.17 -1.92
N GLU A 101 -1.26 12.74 -3.07
CA GLU A 101 -0.54 13.81 -3.76
C GLU A 101 -1.03 15.22 -3.37
N GLY A 102 -1.85 15.34 -2.32
CA GLY A 102 -2.27 16.58 -1.68
C GLY A 102 -3.39 17.35 -2.38
N PHE A 103 -4.22 16.69 -3.19
CA PHE A 103 -5.27 17.34 -4.00
C PHE A 103 -4.74 18.49 -4.89
N THR A 104 -3.50 18.37 -5.36
CA THR A 104 -2.88 19.32 -6.30
C THR A 104 -3.36 19.04 -7.74
N PRO A 105 -3.19 19.98 -8.71
CA PRO A 105 -3.50 19.71 -10.12
C PRO A 105 -2.80 18.46 -10.67
N LYS A 106 -1.54 18.24 -10.25
CA LYS A 106 -0.81 17.01 -10.54
C LYS A 106 -1.49 15.79 -9.91
N GLY A 107 -1.89 15.87 -8.63
CA GLY A 107 -2.61 14.81 -7.95
C GLY A 107 -3.91 14.42 -8.65
N PHE A 108 -4.70 15.41 -9.10
CA PHE A 108 -5.91 15.15 -9.89
C PHE A 108 -5.61 14.46 -11.22
N LEU A 109 -4.56 14.89 -11.93
CA LEU A 109 -4.13 14.22 -13.15
C LEU A 109 -3.78 12.76 -12.89
N LEU A 110 -2.99 12.47 -11.84
CA LEU A 110 -2.63 11.11 -11.45
C LEU A 110 -3.86 10.30 -11.01
N GLY A 111 -4.84 10.92 -10.35
CA GLY A 111 -6.12 10.30 -10.01
C GLY A 111 -6.95 9.92 -11.24
N VAL A 112 -7.06 10.79 -12.24
CA VAL A 112 -7.75 10.49 -13.51
C VAL A 112 -7.03 9.36 -14.26
N VAL A 113 -5.70 9.40 -14.33
CA VAL A 113 -4.92 8.32 -14.95
C VAL A 113 -5.08 7.01 -14.17
N THR A 114 -5.23 7.06 -12.85
CA THR A 114 -5.52 5.89 -12.00
C THR A 114 -6.90 5.30 -12.31
N LEU A 115 -7.92 6.15 -12.43
CA LEU A 115 -9.29 5.71 -12.71
C LEU A 115 -9.40 4.99 -14.06
N VAL A 116 -8.71 5.49 -15.09
CA VAL A 116 -8.75 4.92 -16.45
C VAL A 116 -7.74 3.79 -16.63
N GLY A 117 -6.52 3.97 -16.13
CA GLY A 117 -5.40 3.03 -16.32
C GLY A 117 -5.39 1.87 -15.33
N GLY A 118 -6.09 1.99 -14.21
CA GLY A 118 -6.15 0.97 -13.16
C GLY A 118 -4.79 0.42 -12.77
N ALA A 119 -4.67 -0.91 -12.67
CA ALA A 119 -3.42 -1.56 -12.28
C ALA A 119 -2.25 -1.29 -13.24
N MET A 120 -2.49 -0.99 -14.53
CA MET A 120 -1.43 -0.62 -15.48
C MET A 120 -0.71 0.67 -15.06
N PHE A 121 -1.40 1.57 -14.36
CA PHE A 121 -0.80 2.77 -13.80
C PHE A 121 -0.40 2.59 -12.33
N VAL A 122 -1.29 2.05 -11.51
CA VAL A 122 -1.11 1.99 -10.05
C VAL A 122 0.08 1.14 -9.66
N CYS A 123 0.33 0.00 -10.32
CA CYS A 123 1.46 -0.87 -9.99
C CYS A 123 2.83 -0.18 -10.22
N PRO A 124 3.14 0.37 -11.42
CA PRO A 124 4.39 1.10 -11.61
C PRO A 124 4.47 2.40 -10.79
N TYR A 125 3.35 3.10 -10.58
CA TYR A 125 3.29 4.27 -9.70
C TYR A 125 3.70 3.92 -8.26
N LEU A 126 3.10 2.87 -7.68
CA LEU A 126 3.45 2.39 -6.35
C LEU A 126 4.89 1.87 -6.28
N LEU A 127 5.36 1.20 -7.33
CA LEU A 127 6.74 0.73 -7.38
C LEU A 127 7.71 1.90 -7.28
N PHE A 128 7.51 2.94 -8.08
CA PHE A 128 8.27 4.18 -7.99
C PHE A 128 8.15 4.83 -6.60
N ALA A 129 6.94 4.90 -6.05
CA ALA A 129 6.69 5.46 -4.72
C ALA A 129 7.44 4.70 -3.61
N THR A 130 7.63 3.39 -3.72
CA THR A 130 8.42 2.62 -2.73
C THR A 130 9.89 3.01 -2.72
N TYR A 131 10.46 3.44 -3.86
CA TYR A 131 11.83 3.91 -3.93
C TYR A 131 11.93 5.35 -3.41
N LYS A 132 10.96 6.20 -3.77
CA LYS A 132 10.89 7.57 -3.26
C LYS A 132 10.80 7.61 -1.73
N ALA A 133 10.00 6.72 -1.14
CA ALA A 133 9.82 6.58 0.30
C ALA A 133 11.00 5.92 1.02
N ASN A 134 12.09 5.57 0.33
CA ASN A 134 13.21 4.77 0.88
C ASN A 134 12.76 3.49 1.62
N GLY A 135 11.61 2.92 1.22
CA GLY A 135 11.01 1.76 1.88
C GLY A 135 10.27 2.04 3.19
N ASP A 136 9.98 3.29 3.56
CA ASP A 136 9.09 3.62 4.68
C ASP A 136 7.62 3.37 4.28
N PRO A 137 6.90 2.43 4.94
CA PRO A 137 5.49 2.18 4.66
C PRO A 137 4.58 3.40 4.95
N LYS A 138 4.93 4.25 5.93
CA LYS A 138 4.14 5.44 6.25
C LYS A 138 4.22 6.43 5.10
N GLU A 139 5.44 6.73 4.63
CA GLU A 139 5.64 7.64 3.50
C GLU A 139 5.04 7.08 2.20
N LEU A 140 5.12 5.77 2.00
CA LEU A 140 4.48 5.11 0.87
C LEU A 140 2.96 5.33 0.87
N LEU A 141 2.27 5.13 2.00
CA LEU A 141 0.82 5.19 2.09
C LEU A 141 0.26 6.62 2.17
N LEU A 142 0.93 7.51 2.93
CA LEU A 142 0.45 8.85 3.24
C LEU A 142 0.95 9.90 2.25
N GLY A 143 2.06 9.65 1.55
CA GLY A 143 2.63 10.59 0.58
C GLY A 143 2.95 11.94 1.22
N VAL A 144 2.36 13.03 0.72
CA VAL A 144 2.61 14.39 1.24
C VAL A 144 2.04 14.65 2.64
N HIS A 145 1.33 13.67 3.22
CA HIS A 145 0.72 13.75 4.54
C HIS A 145 1.53 13.05 5.64
N THR A 146 2.72 12.54 5.33
CA THR A 146 3.53 11.71 6.26
C THR A 146 3.97 12.45 7.52
N ASP A 147 4.29 13.74 7.39
CA ASP A 147 4.82 14.57 8.47
C ASP A 147 3.75 15.48 9.12
N LYS A 148 2.47 15.27 8.79
CA LYS A 148 1.33 16.01 9.36
C LYS A 148 0.73 15.25 10.53
#